data_AF-A0A6P2FYS2-F1
#
_entry.id   AF-A0A6P2FYS2-F1
#
_cell.length_a   1.000
_cell.length_b   1.000
_cell.length_c   1.000
_cell.angle_alpha   90.00
_cell.angle_beta   90.00
_cell.angle_gamma   90.00
#
_symmetry.space_group_name_H-M   'P 1'
#
loop_
_entity.id
_entity.type
_entity.pdbx_description
1 polymer ?
#
loop_
_entity_poly.entity_id
_entity_poly.type
_entity_poly.pdbx_seq_one_letter_code
_entity_poly.pdbx_strand_id
1 'polypeptide(L)' 'MKAALAGRDDKALINFSKLDGASVAVATPDHYYPFMYPLGAAGGGERAQTIYEGFQSGTLSMRCVQFG' A
#
# COMPACT_ATOMS: atom_id res chain seq x y z
N MET A 1 7.13 -1.45 -0.30
CA MET A 1 5.67 -1.50 -0.58
C MET A 1 5.32 -2.34 -1.83
N LYS A 2 5.78 -2.01 -3.05
CA LYS A 2 5.36 -2.72 -4.27
C LYS A 2 5.63 -4.23 -4.25
N ALA A 3 6.82 -4.61 -3.78
CA ALA A 3 7.17 -6.02 -3.57
C ALA A 3 6.26 -6.70 -2.54
N ALA A 4 5.90 -6.00 -1.46
CA ALA A 4 4.99 -6.52 -0.43
C ALA A 4 3.56 -6.73 -0.97
N LEU A 5 3.06 -5.83 -1.81
CA LEU A 5 1.78 -6.02 -2.52
C LEU A 5 1.80 -7.24 -3.45
N ALA A 6 2.86 -7.37 -4.27
CA ALA A 6 2.99 -8.48 -5.21
C ALA A 6 3.15 -9.84 -4.50
N GLY A 7 3.85 -9.85 -3.36
CA GLY A 7 4.10 -11.04 -2.56
C GLY A 7 3.00 -11.39 -1.55
N ARG A 8 1.93 -10.58 -1.44
CA ARG A 8 0.93 -10.70 -0.36
C ARG A 8 1.57 -10.72 1.04
N ASP A 9 2.60 -9.90 1.21
CA ASP A 9 3.23 -9.70 2.52
C ASP A 9 2.44 -8.65 3.31
N ASP A 10 1.27 -9.06 3.76
CA ASP A 10 0.35 -8.19 4.51
C ASP A 10 0.99 -7.73 5.83
N LYS A 11 1.90 -8.53 6.41
CA LYS A 11 2.65 -8.14 7.62
C LYS A 11 3.57 -6.94 7.35
N ALA A 12 4.28 -6.92 6.22
CA ALA A 12 5.10 -5.78 5.84
C ALA A 12 4.24 -4.54 5.51
N LEU A 13 3.05 -4.74 4.93
CA LEU A 13 2.12 -3.64 4.62
C LEU A 13 1.46 -3.05 5.88
N ILE A 14 1.19 -3.86 6.89
CA ILE A 14 0.69 -3.42 8.21
C ILE A 14 1.82 -2.70 8.97
N ASN A 15 3.04 -3.26 8.96
CA ASN A 15 4.21 -2.67 9.59
C ASN A 15 4.96 -1.68 8.66
N PHE A 16 4.22 -0.90 7.87
CA PHE A 16 4.81 -0.05 6.82
C PHE A 16 5.83 0.95 7.36
N SER A 17 5.72 1.37 8.62
CA SER A 17 6.66 2.29 9.27
C SER A 17 8.08 1.74 9.38
N LYS A 18 8.25 0.41 9.26
CA LYS A 18 9.57 -0.26 9.21
C LYS A 18 10.17 -0.33 7.82
N LEU A 19 9.45 0.11 6.78
CA LEU A 19 9.97 0.16 5.42
C LEU A 19 10.94 1.33 5.26
N ASP A 20 11.96 1.14 4.43
CA ASP A 20 12.92 2.20 4.12
C ASP A 20 12.22 3.42 3.53
N GLY A 21 12.52 4.59 4.07
CA GLY A 21 11.93 5.87 3.64
C GLY A 21 10.47 6.08 4.05
N ALA A 22 9.86 5.19 4.84
CA ALA A 22 8.46 5.32 5.25
C ALA A 22 8.17 6.63 6.00
N SER A 23 9.09 7.08 6.87
CA SER A 23 8.95 8.35 7.58
C SER A 23 8.96 9.58 6.68
N VAL A 24 9.61 9.49 5.51
CA VAL A 24 9.66 10.56 4.50
C VAL A 24 8.44 10.50 3.59
N ALA A 25 8.03 9.30 3.18
CA ALA A 25 6.91 9.09 2.27
C ALA A 25 5.53 9.23 2.97
N VAL A 26 5.46 8.92 4.26
CA VAL A 26 4.25 8.88 5.09
C VAL A 26 4.59 9.48 6.46
N ALA A 27 4.73 10.81 6.50
CA ALA A 27 5.06 11.53 7.74
C ALA A 27 3.99 11.35 8.82
N THR A 28 2.73 11.29 8.39
CA THR A 28 1.57 10.92 9.20
C THR A 28 0.81 9.79 8.50
N PRO A 29 0.23 8.84 9.25
CA PRO A 29 -0.34 7.62 8.68
C PRO A 29 -1.74 7.79 8.09
N ASP A 30 -2.30 9.00 8.12
CA ASP A 30 -3.68 9.31 7.75
C ASP A 30 -4.01 8.99 6.29
N HIS A 31 -3.09 9.23 5.36
CA HIS A 31 -3.28 8.85 3.95
C HIS A 31 -3.01 7.36 3.68
N TYR A 32 -2.42 6.63 4.63
CA TYR A 32 -2.12 5.21 4.48
C TYR A 32 -3.18 4.31 5.13
N TYR A 33 -3.81 4.73 6.23
CA TYR A 33 -4.85 3.95 6.90
C TYR A 33 -6.04 3.54 6.02
N PRO A 34 -6.56 4.37 5.10
CA PRO A 34 -7.62 3.96 4.19
C PRO A 34 -7.31 2.69 3.39
N PHE A 35 -6.02 2.45 3.09
CA PHE A 35 -5.57 1.25 2.39
C PHE A 35 -5.63 -0.03 3.27
N MET A 36 -5.55 0.10 4.59
CA MET A 36 -5.59 -1.07 5.50
C MET A 36 -6.96 -1.75 5.52
N TYR A 37 -8.05 -1.01 5.31
CA TYR A 37 -9.41 -1.56 5.30
C TYR A 37 -9.64 -2.56 4.16
N PRO A 38 -9.44 -2.21 2.88
CA PRO A 38 -9.58 -3.18 1.79
C PRO A 38 -8.52 -4.30 1.87
N LEU A 39 -7.31 -4.01 2.38
CA LEU A 39 -6.30 -5.05 2.62
C LEU A 39 -6.79 -6.13 3.59
N GLY A 40 -7.41 -5.73 4.70
CA GLY A 40 -7.97 -6.66 5.69
C GLY A 40 -9.30 -7.30 5.28
N ALA A 41 -10.05 -6.66 4.39
CA ALA A 41 -11.28 -7.22 3.83
C ALA A 41 -11.02 -8.24 2.71
N ALA A 42 -9.87 -8.15 2.05
CA ALA A 42 -9.50 -9.06 0.96
C ALA A 42 -9.39 -10.51 1.45
N GLY A 43 -9.94 -11.44 0.67
CA GLY A 43 -9.82 -12.87 0.95
C GLY A 43 -8.36 -13.35 0.92
N GLY A 44 -8.03 -14.37 1.71
CA GLY A 44 -6.65 -14.87 1.84
C GLY A 44 -6.01 -15.38 0.54
N GLY A 45 -6.82 -15.68 -0.49
CA GLY A 45 -6.35 -16.09 -1.82
C GLY A 45 -6.40 -14.98 -2.89
N GLU A 46 -7.08 -13.87 -2.62
CA GLU A 46 -7.15 -12.74 -3.55
C GLU A 46 -5.77 -12.09 -3.65
N ARG A 47 -5.44 -11.37 -4.72
CA ARG A 47 -4.17 -10.64 -4.82
C ARG A 47 -4.44 -9.18 -5.10
N ALA A 48 -3.59 -8.32 -4.56
CA ALA A 48 -3.62 -6.90 -4.87
C ALA A 48 -3.30 -6.69 -6.36
N GLN A 49 -4.26 -6.22 -7.14
CA GLN A 49 -4.03 -5.77 -8.50
C GLN A 49 -3.79 -4.27 -8.51
N THR A 50 -2.67 -3.83 -9.08
CA THR A 50 -2.44 -2.40 -9.33
C THR A 50 -3.18 -2.03 -10.61
N ILE A 51 -4.26 -1.24 -10.49
CA ILE A 51 -5.07 -0.79 -11.63
C ILE A 51 -4.59 0.53 -12.21
N TYR A 52 -3.88 1.33 -11.39
CA TYR A 52 -3.24 2.56 -11.82
C TYR A 52 -2.03 2.84 -10.93
N GLU A 53 -0.99 3.41 -11.53
CA GLU A 53 0.24 3.81 -10.86
C GLU A 53 0.79 5.08 -11.51
N GLY A 54 1.15 6.05 -10.68
CA GLY A 54 1.73 7.31 -11.12
C GLY A 54 2.17 8.16 -9.94
N PHE A 55 3.05 9.11 -10.19
CA PHE A 55 3.41 10.15 -9.23
C PHE A 55 3.02 11.51 -9.80
N GLN A 56 2.36 12.31 -8.97
CA GLN A 56 2.01 13.68 -9.27
C GLN A 56 2.84 14.62 -8.40
N SER A 57 3.27 15.75 -8.97
CA SER A 57 4.10 16.73 -8.26
C SER A 57 5.37 16.12 -7.62
N GLY A 58 5.92 15.05 -8.20
CA GLY A 58 7.14 14.37 -7.77
C GLY A 58 6.97 13.39 -6.60
N THR A 59 6.06 13.64 -5.66
CA THR A 59 5.97 12.85 -4.41
C THR A 59 4.59 12.29 -4.10
N LEU A 60 3.53 12.77 -4.75
CA LEU A 60 2.17 12.29 -4.51
C LEU A 60 1.93 10.99 -5.28
N SER A 61 1.93 9.86 -4.58
CA SER A 61 1.58 8.56 -5.15
C SER A 61 0.10 8.51 -5.50
N MET A 62 -0.20 8.26 -6.77
CA MET A 62 -1.56 8.02 -7.28
C MET A 62 -1.87 6.52 -7.42
N ARG A 63 -1.16 5.65 -6.70
CA ARG A 63 -1.36 4.20 -6.80
C ARG A 63 -2.78 3.80 -6.41
N CYS A 64 -3.47 3.11 -7.31
CA CYS A 64 -4.76 2.49 -7.06
C CYS A 64 -4.61 0.96 -7.02
N VAL A 65 -5.18 0.35 -5.98
CA VAL A 65 -5.13 -1.10 -5.75
C VAL A 65 -6.56 -1.64 -5.68
N GLN A 66 -6.81 -2.74 -6.36
CA GLN A 66 -8.04 -3.51 -6.30
C GLN A 66 -7.76 -4.88 -5.66
N PHE A 67 -8.70 -5.35 -4.85
CA PHE A 67 -8.76 -6.70 -4.31
C PHE A 67 -10.08 -7.33 -4.79
N GLY A 68 -10.06 -8.61 -5.18
CA GLY A 68 -11.16 -9.30 -5.86
C GLY A 68 -10.78 -9.73 -7.26
#